data_AF-A0A4W6FBK3-F1
#
_entry.id   AF-A0A4W6FBK3-F1
#
_cell.length_a   1.000
_cell.length_b   1.000
_cell.length_c   1.000
_cell.angle_alpha   90.00
_cell.angle_beta   90.00
_cell.angle_gamma   90.00
#
_symmetry.space_group_name_H-M   'P 1'
#
loop_
_entity.id
_entity.type
_entity.pdbx_description
1 polymer ?
#
loop_
_entity_poly.entity_id
_entity_poly.type
_entity_poly.pdbx_seq_one_letter_code
_entity_poly.pdbx_strand_id
1 'polypeptide(L)'
;MSSGCPPQSPAVAKSEVAIEGECPLLAATFAYWDNILGPRVRHIWVPKGDQLMFLSDGEVTFLANHTLNGEILRSAECGAVDVKFFVLAEKGVIIVSLIFDGELKGDKNTCALSIILPQTELAFYLPLHTICVERLKHVIRKGRIWMQKGYNIISVLSLEIVPIMELLASMKTHSVPEDIDIKDTVLNDDDIGDSCHEDFLHKAISSHLQTCGCSIVVGSNPEKVNKIVRTLCLFLTPAERKCSRLCKADSSFKYDTGLFVQGLLKDSTGSFVLPFRQVLYSPYPTTHIDVDINTVKQMPPCHEHTYNQRHGQRGGHPPRHSHPH
;
A
#
# COMPACT_ATOMS: atom_id res chain seq x y z
N MET A 1 26.05 28.14 -41.62
CA MET A 1 24.73 27.46 -41.54
C MET A 1 24.64 26.83 -40.16
N SER A 2 23.88 27.43 -39.24
CA SER A 2 23.71 26.90 -37.89
C SER A 2 22.70 25.76 -37.92
N SER A 3 23.17 24.53 -37.68
CA SER A 3 22.32 23.38 -37.38
C SER A 3 21.57 23.65 -36.08
N GLY A 4 20.31 24.08 -36.19
CA GLY A 4 19.43 24.28 -35.05
C GLY A 4 19.21 22.96 -34.34
N CYS A 5 19.72 22.85 -33.11
CA CYS A 5 19.29 21.80 -32.19
C CYS A 5 17.76 21.86 -32.06
N PRO A 6 17.04 20.73 -32.12
CA PRO A 6 15.63 20.73 -31.78
C PRO A 6 15.46 21.27 -30.35
N PRO A 7 14.36 21.99 -30.06
CA PRO A 7 14.12 22.50 -28.72
C PRO A 7 14.15 21.31 -27.74
N GLN A 8 15.08 21.35 -26.79
CA GLN A 8 15.14 20.36 -25.72
C GLN A 8 13.79 20.39 -25.00
N SER A 9 13.11 19.26 -24.98
CA SER A 9 11.92 19.10 -24.14
C SER A 9 12.32 19.43 -22.70
N PRO A 10 11.51 20.16 -21.92
CA PRO A 10 11.85 20.49 -20.55
C PRO A 10 12.19 19.22 -19.79
N ALA A 11 13.35 19.17 -19.16
CA ALA A 11 13.77 18.02 -18.36
C ALA A 11 12.68 17.72 -17.31
N VAL A 12 12.18 16.48 -17.32
CA VAL A 12 11.16 16.04 -16.37
C VAL A 12 11.78 16.02 -14.98
N ALA A 13 11.09 16.61 -13.99
CA ALA A 13 11.56 16.60 -12.62
C ALA A 13 11.62 15.16 -12.07
N LYS A 14 12.75 14.78 -11.48
CA LYS A 14 12.99 13.45 -10.92
C LYS A 14 13.34 13.57 -9.43
N SER A 15 12.79 12.68 -8.62
CA SER A 15 13.16 12.52 -7.20
C SER A 15 13.66 11.11 -6.96
N GLU A 16 14.85 10.99 -6.36
CA GLU A 16 15.36 9.71 -5.88
C GLU A 16 14.79 9.40 -4.49
N VAL A 17 14.34 8.17 -4.29
CA VAL A 17 13.75 7.68 -3.05
C VAL A 17 14.68 6.63 -2.45
N ALA A 18 15.28 6.94 -1.30
CA ALA A 18 16.04 5.95 -0.56
C ALA A 18 15.08 4.95 0.10
N ILE A 19 15.24 3.67 -0.21
CA ILE A 19 14.44 2.57 0.35
C ILE A 19 15.41 1.55 0.94
N GLU A 20 15.08 0.99 2.10
CA GLU A 20 15.83 -0.13 2.64
C GLU A 20 15.57 -1.41 1.84
N GLY A 21 16.64 -2.00 1.30
CA GLY A 21 16.57 -3.24 0.53
C GLY A 21 16.26 -3.04 -0.95
N GLU A 22 15.95 -4.14 -1.64
CA GLU A 22 15.64 -4.11 -3.07
C GLU A 22 14.19 -3.68 -3.30
N CYS A 23 14.00 -2.57 -4.04
CA CYS A 23 12.68 -2.12 -4.43
C CYS A 23 12.21 -2.88 -5.69
N PRO A 24 11.01 -3.48 -5.67
CA PRO A 24 10.47 -4.16 -6.86
C PRO A 24 9.88 -3.20 -7.91
N LEU A 25 9.76 -1.90 -7.60
CA LEU A 25 9.33 -0.89 -8.58
C LEU A 25 10.54 -0.36 -9.33
N LEU A 26 10.36 -0.08 -10.63
CA LEU A 26 11.33 0.68 -11.42
C LEU A 26 11.15 2.19 -11.22
N ALA A 27 9.89 2.65 -11.21
CA ALA A 27 9.55 4.04 -10.97
C ALA A 27 8.06 4.20 -10.64
N ALA A 28 7.72 5.38 -10.13
CA ALA A 28 6.35 5.90 -10.18
C ALA A 28 6.35 7.22 -10.96
N THR A 29 5.27 7.49 -11.70
CA THR A 29 5.17 8.69 -12.53
C THR A 29 3.85 9.40 -12.33
N PHE A 30 3.89 10.72 -12.31
CA PHE A 30 2.70 11.56 -12.43
C PHE A 30 2.68 12.23 -13.81
N ALA A 31 1.63 11.94 -14.58
CA ALA A 31 1.42 12.47 -15.92
C ALA A 31 0.10 13.23 -16.02
N TYR A 32 0.00 14.12 -17.01
CA TYR A 32 -1.20 14.88 -17.31
C TYR A 32 -1.36 15.08 -18.82
N TRP A 33 -2.59 15.31 -19.26
CA TRP A 33 -2.91 15.70 -20.63
C TRP A 33 -2.69 17.20 -20.81
N ASP A 34 -1.80 17.58 -21.74
CA ASP A 34 -1.61 18.96 -22.19
C ASP A 34 -2.39 19.18 -23.49
N ASN A 35 -3.25 20.19 -23.54
CA ASN A 35 -4.12 20.41 -24.70
C ASN A 35 -3.36 20.77 -26.00
N ILE A 36 -2.10 21.18 -25.90
CA ILE A 36 -1.27 21.53 -27.06
C ILE A 36 -0.29 20.39 -27.38
N LEU A 37 0.32 19.81 -26.34
CA LEU A 37 1.43 18.86 -26.50
C LEU A 37 1.03 17.39 -26.30
N GLY A 38 -0.22 17.11 -25.89
CA GLY A 38 -0.69 15.77 -25.57
C GLY A 38 -0.20 15.28 -24.20
N PRO A 39 -0.07 13.96 -23.97
CA PRO A 39 0.35 13.40 -22.69
C PRO A 39 1.77 13.79 -22.30
N ARG A 40 1.93 14.28 -21.06
CA ARG A 40 3.22 14.68 -20.52
C ARG A 40 3.44 14.14 -19.12
N VAL A 41 4.63 13.61 -18.87
CA VAL A 41 5.07 13.31 -17.50
C VAL A 41 5.54 14.59 -16.84
N ARG A 42 5.00 14.87 -15.67
CA ARG A 42 5.38 16.03 -14.86
C ARG A 42 6.42 15.68 -13.79
N HIS A 43 6.35 14.48 -13.24
CA HIS A 43 7.28 14.05 -12.20
C HIS A 43 7.51 12.55 -12.21
N ILE A 44 8.72 12.14 -11.80
CA ILE A 44 9.13 10.74 -11.68
C ILE A 44 9.75 10.52 -10.30
N TRP A 45 9.29 9.51 -9.58
CA TRP A 45 9.94 8.98 -8.38
C TRP A 45 10.66 7.69 -8.74
N VAL A 46 11.96 7.64 -8.46
CA VAL A 46 12.81 6.48 -8.77
C VAL A 46 13.45 5.98 -7.48
N PRO A 47 13.43 4.67 -7.19
CA PRO A 47 14.16 4.14 -6.04
C PRO A 47 15.67 4.34 -6.23
N LYS A 48 16.37 4.65 -5.13
CA LYS A 48 17.82 4.84 -5.12
C LYS A 48 18.51 3.47 -5.08
N GLY A 49 19.14 3.06 -6.18
CA GLY A 49 19.89 1.81 -6.25
C GLY A 49 20.45 1.53 -7.65
N ASP A 50 21.29 0.49 -7.77
CA ASP A 50 21.97 0.07 -9.01
C ASP A 50 21.04 -0.57 -10.08
N GLN A 51 19.71 -0.44 -9.93
CA GLN A 51 18.77 -0.89 -10.95
C GLN A 51 18.85 0.04 -12.18
N LEU A 52 19.72 -0.39 -13.10
CA LEU A 52 20.20 0.18 -14.37
C LEU A 52 19.12 0.53 -15.44
N MET A 53 17.85 0.71 -15.07
CA MET A 53 16.81 1.19 -15.99
C MET A 53 16.57 2.68 -15.76
N PHE A 54 17.52 3.52 -16.16
CA PHE A 54 17.20 4.93 -16.38
C PHE A 54 16.19 5.00 -17.51
N LEU A 55 14.91 5.21 -17.18
CA LEU A 55 13.88 5.51 -18.17
C LEU A 55 14.38 6.69 -19.01
N SER A 56 14.73 6.40 -20.26
CA SER A 56 15.12 7.40 -21.24
C SER A 56 13.95 8.36 -21.48
N ASP A 57 14.21 9.58 -21.92
CA ASP A 57 13.15 10.56 -22.20
C ASP A 57 12.12 10.03 -23.24
N GLY A 58 12.55 9.11 -24.11
CA GLY A 58 11.68 8.39 -25.05
C GLY A 58 10.73 7.41 -24.35
N GLU A 59 11.18 6.70 -23.32
CA GLU A 59 10.36 5.76 -22.54
C GLU A 59 9.38 6.48 -21.63
N VAL A 60 9.79 7.61 -21.06
CA VAL A 60 8.92 8.51 -20.27
C VAL A 60 7.77 9.04 -21.13
N THR A 61 8.08 9.50 -22.34
CA THR A 61 7.08 9.95 -23.31
C THR A 61 6.17 8.81 -23.76
N PHE A 62 6.74 7.64 -24.05
CA PHE A 62 6.00 6.44 -24.40
C PHE A 62 4.99 6.04 -23.30
N LEU A 63 5.42 6.06 -22.04
CA LEU A 63 4.58 5.73 -20.89
C LEU A 63 3.37 6.66 -20.76
N ALA A 64 3.58 7.97 -20.83
CA ALA A 64 2.51 8.95 -20.76
C ALA A 64 1.51 8.76 -21.91
N ASN A 65 2.03 8.57 -23.13
CA ASN A 65 1.23 8.32 -24.31
C ASN A 65 0.38 7.06 -24.17
N HIS A 66 0.97 5.95 -23.75
CA HIS A 66 0.26 4.67 -23.60
C HIS A 66 -0.84 4.73 -22.52
N THR A 67 -0.63 5.56 -21.50
CA THR A 67 -1.60 5.71 -20.40
C THR A 67 -2.77 6.63 -20.76
N LEU A 68 -2.50 7.76 -21.45
CA LEU A 68 -3.44 8.88 -21.58
C LEU A 68 -3.99 9.12 -23.00
N ASN A 69 -3.40 8.61 -24.09
CA ASN A 69 -3.84 8.91 -25.48
C ASN A 69 -5.28 8.50 -25.83
N GLY A 70 -5.93 7.65 -25.01
CA GLY A 70 -7.33 7.25 -25.19
C GLY A 70 -8.33 7.97 -24.27
N GLU A 71 -7.88 8.88 -23.41
CA GLU A 71 -8.71 9.40 -22.30
C GLU A 71 -9.28 10.81 -22.53
N ILE A 72 -9.06 11.41 -23.70
CA ILE A 72 -9.37 12.82 -24.02
C ILE A 72 -10.86 13.15 -23.92
N LEU A 73 -11.73 12.16 -24.16
CA LEU A 73 -13.19 12.28 -24.12
C LEU A 73 -13.81 11.50 -22.96
N ARG A 74 -13.02 11.23 -21.92
CA ARG A 74 -13.46 10.50 -20.73
C ARG A 74 -14.69 11.18 -20.11
N SER A 75 -15.84 10.52 -20.19
CA SER A 75 -17.06 10.88 -19.46
C SER A 75 -17.12 10.08 -18.17
N ALA A 76 -16.23 10.41 -17.22
CA ALA A 76 -16.24 9.77 -15.91
C ALA A 76 -17.14 10.54 -14.94
N GLU A 77 -17.82 9.83 -14.03
CA GLU A 77 -18.54 10.46 -12.95
C GLU A 77 -17.59 11.36 -12.13
N CYS A 78 -18.09 12.50 -11.66
CA CYS A 78 -17.30 13.46 -10.90
C CYS A 78 -16.66 12.77 -9.68
N GLY A 79 -15.33 12.66 -9.68
CA GLY A 79 -14.58 12.01 -8.59
C GLY A 79 -14.15 10.57 -8.85
N ALA A 80 -14.56 9.93 -9.96
CA ALA A 80 -14.17 8.56 -10.29
C ALA A 80 -12.67 8.47 -10.63
N VAL A 81 -12.01 7.43 -10.11
CA VAL A 81 -10.61 7.07 -10.41
C VAL A 81 -10.62 5.71 -11.09
N ASP A 82 -10.24 5.66 -12.36
CA ASP A 82 -10.16 4.39 -13.09
C ASP A 82 -8.77 3.79 -12.96
N VAL A 83 -8.72 2.47 -12.99
CA VAL A 83 -7.48 1.71 -12.88
C VAL A 83 -7.26 1.00 -14.20
N LYS A 84 -6.09 1.18 -14.78
CA LYS A 84 -5.62 0.40 -15.93
C LYS A 84 -4.41 -0.41 -15.53
N PHE A 85 -4.43 -1.69 -15.91
CA PHE A 85 -3.34 -2.62 -15.69
C PHE A 85 -2.82 -3.07 -17.05
N PHE A 86 -1.56 -2.76 -17.33
CA PHE A 86 -0.91 -3.08 -18.61
C PHE A 86 0.27 -4.00 -18.40
N VAL A 87 0.40 -5.00 -19.25
CA VAL A 87 1.60 -5.83 -19.37
C VAL A 87 2.21 -5.56 -20.73
N LEU A 88 3.36 -4.88 -20.76
CA LEU A 88 4.09 -4.53 -21.97
C LEU A 88 5.24 -5.51 -22.15
N ALA A 89 4.95 -6.66 -22.76
CA ALA A 89 5.92 -7.73 -22.94
C ALA A 89 7.17 -7.30 -23.74
N GLU A 90 6.99 -6.44 -24.75
CA GLU A 90 8.09 -5.91 -25.58
C GLU A 90 9.11 -5.08 -24.77
N LYS A 91 8.67 -4.49 -23.66
CA LYS A 91 9.50 -3.68 -22.76
C LYS A 91 9.81 -4.39 -21.45
N GLY A 92 9.26 -5.59 -21.23
CA GLY A 92 9.45 -6.35 -20.00
C GLY A 92 8.95 -5.62 -18.75
N VAL A 93 7.89 -4.81 -18.86
CA VAL A 93 7.33 -4.04 -17.73
C VAL A 93 5.84 -4.23 -17.56
N ILE A 94 5.37 -4.02 -16.33
CA ILE A 94 3.98 -3.90 -15.93
C ILE A 94 3.75 -2.47 -15.50
N ILE A 95 2.62 -1.90 -15.92
CA ILE A 95 2.21 -0.56 -15.51
C ILE A 95 0.83 -0.64 -14.88
N VAL A 96 0.71 -0.10 -13.68
CA VAL A 96 -0.58 0.12 -13.05
C VAL A 96 -0.82 1.61 -12.97
N SER A 97 -1.82 2.08 -13.71
CA SER A 97 -2.13 3.50 -13.86
C SER A 97 -3.50 3.81 -13.28
N LEU A 98 -3.54 4.81 -12.39
CA LEU A 98 -4.77 5.38 -11.88
C LEU A 98 -5.05 6.69 -12.60
N ILE A 99 -6.13 6.73 -13.36
CA ILE A 99 -6.51 7.84 -14.23
C ILE A 99 -7.63 8.63 -13.57
N PHE A 100 -7.49 9.94 -13.55
CA PHE A 100 -8.41 10.82 -12.85
C PHE A 100 -8.42 12.24 -13.40
N ASP A 101 -9.53 12.94 -13.19
CA ASP A 101 -9.60 14.37 -13.46
C ASP A 101 -9.07 15.17 -12.27
N GLY A 102 -8.19 16.13 -12.58
CA GLY A 102 -7.60 17.06 -11.63
C GLY A 102 -7.55 18.48 -12.17
N GLU A 103 -7.38 19.45 -11.28
CA GLU A 103 -7.28 20.86 -11.64
C GLU A 103 -5.82 21.31 -11.59
N LEU A 104 -5.24 21.57 -12.75
CA LEU A 104 -3.84 21.97 -12.89
C LEU A 104 -3.80 23.42 -13.38
N LYS A 105 -3.30 24.33 -12.54
CA LYS A 105 -3.21 25.77 -12.84
C LYS A 105 -4.56 26.41 -13.23
N GLY A 106 -5.66 25.92 -12.66
CA GLY A 106 -7.02 26.41 -12.94
C GLY A 106 -7.71 25.72 -14.11
N ASP A 107 -6.99 24.89 -14.89
CA ASP A 107 -7.59 24.11 -15.98
C ASP A 107 -7.91 22.69 -15.51
N LYS A 108 -9.05 22.18 -15.95
CA LYS A 108 -9.39 20.76 -15.80
C LYS A 108 -8.54 19.94 -16.75
N ASN A 109 -7.79 18.99 -16.19
CA ASN A 109 -6.87 18.15 -16.94
C ASN A 109 -7.04 16.69 -16.50
N THR A 110 -7.00 15.78 -17.47
CA THR A 110 -6.91 14.35 -17.20
C THR A 110 -5.49 14.03 -16.75
N CYS A 111 -5.38 13.44 -15.57
CA CYS A 111 -4.12 13.10 -14.89
C CYS A 111 -4.02 11.58 -14.75
N ALA A 112 -2.78 11.08 -14.67
CA ALA A 112 -2.50 9.69 -14.35
C ALA A 112 -1.38 9.59 -13.32
N LEU A 113 -1.58 8.73 -12.33
CA LEU A 113 -0.55 8.27 -11.41
C LEU A 113 -0.25 6.81 -11.71
N SER A 114 0.98 6.52 -12.14
CA SER A 114 1.39 5.18 -12.53
C SER A 114 2.49 4.65 -11.63
N ILE A 115 2.43 3.36 -11.30
CA ILE A 115 3.57 2.59 -10.77
C ILE A 115 4.04 1.60 -11.82
N ILE A 116 5.35 1.45 -11.95
CA ILE A 116 6.00 0.65 -12.98
C ILE A 116 6.83 -0.42 -12.30
N LEU A 117 6.64 -1.67 -12.70
CA LEU A 117 7.36 -2.83 -12.18
C LEU A 117 7.93 -3.63 -13.34
N PRO A 118 9.02 -4.38 -13.15
CA PRO A 118 9.46 -5.38 -14.12
C PRO A 118 8.39 -6.45 -14.31
N GLN A 119 8.27 -7.01 -15.52
CA GLN A 119 7.33 -8.09 -15.80
C GLN A 119 7.61 -9.35 -14.98
N THR A 120 8.87 -9.57 -14.59
CA THR A 120 9.29 -10.66 -13.70
C THR A 120 8.59 -10.60 -12.33
N GLU A 121 8.13 -9.42 -11.91
CA GLU A 121 7.46 -9.19 -10.64
C GLU A 121 5.93 -9.38 -10.70
N LEU A 122 5.38 -9.85 -11.83
CA LEU A 122 3.92 -10.00 -12.00
C LEU A 122 3.28 -10.86 -10.90
N ALA A 123 3.81 -12.07 -10.68
CA ALA A 123 3.25 -13.02 -9.73
C ALA A 123 3.36 -12.52 -8.28
N PHE A 124 4.39 -11.72 -7.98
CA PHE A 124 4.56 -11.06 -6.69
C PHE A 124 3.55 -9.94 -6.49
N TYR A 125 3.31 -9.12 -7.51
CA TYR A 125 2.47 -7.93 -7.40
C TYR A 125 0.96 -8.25 -7.39
N LEU A 126 0.51 -9.28 -8.10
CA LEU A 126 -0.93 -9.57 -8.26
C LEU A 126 -1.72 -9.67 -6.95
N PRO A 127 -1.27 -10.39 -5.89
CA PRO A 127 -1.96 -10.41 -4.61
C PRO A 127 -2.06 -9.02 -3.96
N LEU A 128 -1.02 -8.20 -4.12
CA LEU A 128 -0.91 -6.86 -3.53
C LEU A 128 -1.64 -5.78 -4.34
N HIS A 129 -2.10 -6.10 -5.55
CA HIS A 129 -2.68 -5.15 -6.49
C HIS A 129 -3.80 -4.31 -5.86
N THR A 130 -4.78 -4.96 -5.23
CA THR A 130 -5.92 -4.29 -4.60
C THR A 130 -5.47 -3.34 -3.48
N ILE A 131 -4.48 -3.75 -2.67
CA ILE A 131 -3.95 -2.94 -1.57
C ILE A 131 -3.28 -1.67 -2.13
N CYS A 132 -2.42 -1.83 -3.14
CA CYS A 132 -1.75 -0.70 -3.79
C CYS A 132 -2.76 0.25 -4.44
N VAL A 133 -3.74 -0.29 -5.18
CA VAL A 133 -4.75 0.50 -5.88
C VAL A 133 -5.61 1.30 -4.91
N GLU A 134 -6.13 0.69 -3.84
CA GLU A 134 -6.99 1.41 -2.91
C GLU A 134 -6.23 2.48 -2.12
N ARG A 135 -4.97 2.21 -1.75
CA ARG A 135 -4.09 3.24 -1.18
C ARG A 135 -3.88 4.39 -2.16
N LEU A 136 -3.51 4.11 -3.41
CA LEU A 136 -3.31 5.15 -4.43
C LEU A 136 -4.59 5.93 -4.73
N LYS A 137 -5.77 5.29 -4.77
CA LYS A 137 -7.06 5.97 -4.90
C LYS A 137 -7.30 6.95 -3.76
N HIS A 138 -7.02 6.57 -2.52
CA HIS A 138 -7.13 7.46 -1.37
C HIS A 138 -6.20 8.67 -1.48
N VAL A 139 -4.95 8.43 -1.90
CA VAL A 139 -3.95 9.48 -2.13
C VAL A 139 -4.41 10.45 -3.23
N ILE A 140 -4.95 9.93 -4.33
CA ILE A 140 -5.50 10.74 -5.42
C ILE A 140 -6.68 11.58 -4.93
N ARG A 141 -7.60 11.03 -4.12
CA ARG A 141 -8.71 11.80 -3.54
C ARG A 141 -8.21 12.99 -2.71
N LYS A 142 -7.20 12.78 -1.85
CA LYS A 142 -6.55 13.89 -1.12
C LYS A 142 -5.87 14.86 -2.09
N GLY A 143 -5.13 14.34 -3.07
CA GLY A 143 -4.43 15.12 -4.08
C GLY A 143 -5.35 16.04 -4.89
N ARG A 144 -6.53 15.57 -5.30
CA ARG A 144 -7.54 16.39 -6.00
C ARG A 144 -8.01 17.58 -5.16
N ILE A 145 -8.24 17.38 -3.86
CA ILE A 145 -8.61 18.49 -2.96
C ILE A 145 -7.48 19.53 -2.88
N TRP A 146 -6.23 19.08 -2.86
CA TRP A 146 -5.06 19.97 -2.89
C TRP A 146 -4.95 20.75 -4.20
N MET A 147 -5.17 20.07 -5.33
CA MET A 147 -5.21 20.69 -6.66
C MET A 147 -6.28 21.77 -6.78
N GLN A 148 -7.50 21.50 -6.31
CA GLN A 148 -8.60 22.48 -6.27
C GLN A 148 -8.29 23.72 -5.43
N LYS A 149 -7.46 23.55 -4.38
CA LYS A 149 -6.98 24.67 -3.55
C LYS A 149 -5.78 25.41 -4.17
N GLY A 150 -5.33 25.02 -5.37
CA GLY A 150 -4.19 25.61 -6.07
C GLY A 150 -2.82 25.15 -5.58
N TYR A 151 -2.74 24.14 -4.70
CA TYR A 151 -1.48 23.62 -4.21
C TYR A 151 -0.85 22.59 -5.16
N ASN A 152 0.46 22.41 -5.05
CA ASN A 152 1.19 21.42 -5.84
C ASN A 152 0.87 19.99 -5.38
N ILE A 153 0.26 19.17 -6.24
CA ILE A 153 -0.07 17.78 -5.95
C ILE A 153 1.18 16.91 -5.68
N ILE A 154 2.32 17.25 -6.27
CA ILE A 154 3.54 16.43 -6.18
C ILE A 154 3.98 16.24 -4.72
N SER A 155 3.84 17.24 -3.85
CA SER A 155 4.20 17.08 -2.44
C SER A 155 3.33 16.06 -1.71
N VAL A 156 2.02 16.04 -1.98
CA VAL A 156 1.08 15.06 -1.42
C VAL A 156 1.37 13.66 -1.95
N LEU A 157 1.64 13.55 -3.25
CA LEU A 157 1.98 12.27 -3.87
C LEU A 157 3.30 11.72 -3.31
N SER A 158 4.34 12.56 -3.18
CA SER A 158 5.63 12.15 -2.62
C SER A 158 5.50 11.56 -1.21
N LEU A 159 4.64 12.13 -0.36
CA LEU A 159 4.43 11.64 1.01
C LEU A 159 3.82 10.24 1.09
N GLU A 160 3.20 9.76 0.01
CA GLU A 160 2.44 8.50 0.02
C GLU A 160 3.01 7.46 -0.97
N ILE A 161 3.71 7.89 -2.03
CA ILE A 161 4.46 7.02 -2.93
C ILE A 161 5.63 6.34 -2.21
N VAL A 162 6.35 7.07 -1.36
CA VAL A 162 7.47 6.51 -0.58
C VAL A 162 7.00 5.36 0.33
N PRO A 163 5.95 5.50 1.16
CA PRO A 163 5.37 4.39 1.92
C PRO A 163 4.90 3.20 1.07
N ILE A 164 4.43 3.41 -0.16
CA ILE A 164 4.03 2.31 -1.04
C ILE A 164 5.26 1.54 -1.55
N MET A 165 6.32 2.25 -1.89
CA MET A 165 7.59 1.64 -2.28
C MET A 165 8.22 0.87 -1.12
N GLU A 166 8.19 1.42 0.09
CA GLU A 166 8.62 0.76 1.33
C GLU A 166 7.78 -0.50 1.63
N LEU A 167 6.44 -0.41 1.49
CA LEU A 167 5.55 -1.57 1.62
C LEU A 167 5.97 -2.68 0.65
N LEU A 168 6.11 -2.38 -0.63
CA LEU A 168 6.42 -3.39 -1.64
C LEU A 168 7.83 -4.00 -1.42
N ALA A 169 8.82 -3.21 -1.03
CA ALA A 169 10.14 -3.73 -0.63
C ALA A 169 10.05 -4.65 0.61
N SER A 170 9.25 -4.28 1.61
CA SER A 170 9.06 -5.11 2.81
C SER A 170 8.33 -6.43 2.50
N MET A 171 7.36 -6.42 1.59
CA MET A 171 6.64 -7.63 1.19
C MET A 171 7.53 -8.59 0.40
N LYS A 172 8.53 -8.08 -0.32
CA LYS A 172 9.49 -8.91 -1.05
C LYS A 172 10.37 -9.75 -0.11
N THR A 173 10.66 -9.22 1.08
CA THR A 173 11.62 -9.81 2.02
C THR A 173 10.96 -10.49 3.23
N HIS A 174 9.78 -10.02 3.64
CA HIS A 174 9.12 -10.45 4.87
C HIS A 174 7.65 -10.87 4.66
N SER A 175 7.22 -11.14 3.43
CA SER A 175 5.90 -11.75 3.22
C SER A 175 5.85 -13.16 3.84
N VAL A 176 4.66 -13.55 4.28
CA VAL A 176 4.43 -14.91 4.75
C VAL A 176 4.46 -15.86 3.54
N PRO A 177 5.20 -16.99 3.61
CA PRO A 177 5.23 -17.97 2.53
C PRO A 177 3.85 -18.61 2.30
N GLU A 178 3.64 -19.16 1.11
CA GLU A 178 2.40 -19.88 0.79
C GLU A 178 2.22 -21.10 1.68
N ASP A 179 3.29 -21.87 1.87
CA ASP A 179 3.33 -23.03 2.73
C ASP A 179 3.90 -22.65 4.10
N ILE A 180 3.17 -22.98 5.15
CA ILE A 180 3.56 -22.77 6.54
C ILE A 180 3.73 -24.15 7.18
N ASP A 181 4.94 -24.46 7.63
CA ASP A 181 5.17 -25.66 8.44
C ASP A 181 4.54 -25.46 9.82
N ILE A 182 3.74 -26.43 10.26
CA ILE A 182 3.07 -26.43 11.57
C ILE A 182 4.11 -26.33 12.70
N LYS A 183 5.33 -26.84 12.49
CA LYS A 183 6.45 -26.74 13.44
C LYS A 183 6.85 -25.30 13.78
N ASP A 184 6.63 -24.37 12.87
CA ASP A 184 6.97 -22.95 13.04
C ASP A 184 5.84 -22.16 13.72
N THR A 185 4.80 -22.84 14.19
CA THR A 185 3.59 -22.27 14.80
C THR A 185 3.46 -22.66 16.26
N VAL A 186 2.56 -21.99 16.99
CA VAL A 186 2.28 -22.32 18.39
C VAL A 186 1.68 -23.73 18.54
N LEU A 187 1.10 -24.30 17.48
CA LEU A 187 0.48 -25.63 17.53
C LEU A 187 1.48 -26.77 17.78
N ASN A 188 2.77 -26.52 17.60
CA ASN A 188 3.84 -27.48 17.87
C ASN A 188 4.52 -27.24 19.25
N ASP A 189 4.04 -26.29 20.04
CA ASP A 189 4.59 -26.05 21.37
C ASP A 189 3.98 -27.04 22.38
N ASP A 190 4.81 -27.78 23.10
CA ASP A 190 4.39 -28.78 24.10
C ASP A 190 3.68 -28.15 25.33
N ASP A 191 3.82 -26.82 25.50
CA ASP A 191 3.35 -26.04 26.65
C ASP A 191 1.96 -25.40 26.45
N ILE A 192 1.21 -25.75 25.39
CA ILE A 192 -0.15 -25.20 25.15
C ILE A 192 -1.12 -25.45 26.32
N GLY A 193 -0.85 -26.45 27.16
CA GLY A 193 -1.71 -26.85 28.28
C GLY A 193 -1.70 -25.93 29.52
N ASP A 194 -0.92 -24.84 29.53
CA ASP A 194 -1.07 -23.79 30.55
C ASP A 194 -2.37 -23.00 30.27
N SER A 195 -3.30 -22.97 31.23
CA SER A 195 -4.65 -22.43 31.04
C SER A 195 -4.65 -20.96 30.58
N CYS A 196 -3.64 -20.18 30.96
CA CYS A 196 -3.49 -18.79 30.52
C CYS A 196 -3.10 -18.68 29.04
N HIS A 197 -2.29 -19.62 28.54
CA HIS A 197 -1.87 -19.68 27.14
C HIS A 197 -2.97 -20.22 26.24
N GLU A 198 -3.72 -21.22 26.71
CA GLU A 198 -4.89 -21.75 26.01
C GLU A 198 -5.97 -20.67 25.82
N ASP A 199 -6.34 -19.96 26.89
CA ASP A 199 -7.33 -18.88 26.83
C ASP A 199 -6.92 -17.74 25.89
N PHE A 200 -5.64 -17.37 25.91
CA PHE A 200 -5.09 -16.35 25.01
C PHE A 200 -5.17 -16.79 23.55
N LEU A 201 -4.71 -18.02 23.25
CA LEU A 201 -4.70 -18.56 21.89
C LEU A 201 -6.12 -18.71 21.34
N HIS A 202 -7.04 -19.23 22.16
CA HIS A 202 -8.46 -19.33 21.82
C HIS A 202 -9.06 -17.97 21.47
N LYS A 203 -8.81 -16.94 22.29
CA LYS A 203 -9.28 -15.56 22.02
C LYS A 203 -8.65 -14.98 20.77
N ALA A 204 -7.35 -15.20 20.55
CA ALA A 204 -6.63 -14.68 19.40
C ALA A 204 -7.19 -15.26 18.08
N ILE A 205 -7.31 -16.58 17.99
CA ILE A 205 -7.84 -17.27 16.81
C ILE A 205 -9.31 -16.92 16.59
N SER A 206 -10.14 -16.99 17.63
CA SER A 206 -11.57 -16.67 17.52
C SER A 206 -11.79 -15.24 17.02
N SER A 207 -11.05 -14.29 17.60
CA SER A 207 -11.15 -12.89 17.22
C SER A 207 -10.67 -12.66 15.78
N HIS A 208 -9.55 -13.27 15.38
CA HIS A 208 -9.02 -13.21 14.01
C HIS A 208 -10.04 -13.67 12.96
N LEU A 209 -10.72 -14.80 13.21
CA LEU A 209 -11.75 -15.32 12.31
C LEU A 209 -12.97 -14.40 12.26
N GLN A 210 -13.36 -13.82 13.39
CA GLN A 210 -14.48 -12.87 13.48
C GLN A 210 -14.17 -11.51 12.84
N THR A 211 -12.90 -11.12 12.73
CA THR A 211 -12.46 -9.90 12.01
C THR A 211 -11.97 -10.19 10.60
N CYS A 212 -12.59 -11.16 9.93
CA CYS A 212 -12.35 -11.46 8.51
C CYS A 212 -10.88 -11.79 8.19
N GLY A 213 -10.14 -12.39 9.13
CA GLY A 213 -8.73 -12.75 8.92
C GLY A 213 -7.75 -11.57 9.03
N CYS A 214 -8.22 -10.38 9.43
CA CYS A 214 -7.35 -9.21 9.61
C CYS A 214 -6.86 -9.09 11.05
N SER A 215 -5.55 -9.06 11.27
CA SER A 215 -4.95 -8.96 12.60
C SER A 215 -3.60 -8.25 12.61
N ILE A 216 -3.31 -7.59 13.73
CA ILE A 216 -2.01 -7.00 14.04
C ILE A 216 -1.50 -7.71 15.28
N VAL A 217 -0.29 -8.26 15.18
CA VAL A 217 0.40 -8.92 16.27
C VAL A 217 1.55 -8.02 16.70
N VAL A 218 1.51 -7.53 17.94
CA VAL A 218 2.51 -6.64 18.52
C VAL A 218 3.24 -7.31 19.67
N GLY A 219 4.55 -7.07 19.78
CA GLY A 219 5.37 -7.60 20.87
C GLY A 219 6.78 -7.04 20.85
N SER A 220 7.55 -7.37 21.88
CA SER A 220 8.94 -6.94 22.02
C SER A 220 9.93 -7.96 21.43
N ASN A 221 9.51 -9.23 21.30
CA ASN A 221 10.33 -10.32 20.76
C ASN A 221 9.86 -10.73 19.34
N PRO A 222 10.74 -10.67 18.32
CA PRO A 222 10.36 -10.97 16.94
C PRO A 222 10.02 -12.44 16.71
N GLU A 223 10.66 -13.38 17.40
CA GLU A 223 10.36 -14.81 17.26
C GLU A 223 8.94 -15.13 17.73
N LYS A 224 8.53 -14.60 18.89
CA LYS A 224 7.19 -14.77 19.47
C LYS A 224 6.12 -14.14 18.58
N VAL A 225 6.36 -12.92 18.09
CA VAL A 225 5.46 -12.24 17.15
C VAL A 225 5.30 -13.07 15.87
N ASN A 226 6.41 -13.48 15.25
CA ASN A 226 6.37 -14.24 14.01
C ASN A 226 5.72 -15.62 14.17
N LYS A 227 5.91 -16.29 15.32
CA LYS A 227 5.23 -17.56 15.61
C LYS A 227 3.71 -17.39 15.64
N ILE A 228 3.20 -16.35 16.30
CA ILE A 228 1.76 -16.04 16.32
C ILE A 228 1.26 -15.63 14.93
N VAL A 229 2.00 -14.80 14.18
CA VAL A 229 1.64 -14.43 12.80
C VAL A 229 1.48 -15.68 11.93
N ARG A 230 2.44 -16.60 11.95
CA ARG A 230 2.36 -17.87 11.19
C ARG A 230 1.17 -18.71 11.63
N THR A 231 0.92 -18.79 12.95
CA THR A 231 -0.22 -19.53 13.51
C THR A 231 -1.56 -19.00 12.99
N LEU A 232 -1.76 -17.68 12.98
CA LEU A 232 -2.98 -17.07 12.43
C LEU A 232 -3.09 -17.27 10.92
N CYS A 233 -1.97 -17.19 10.20
CA CYS A 233 -1.95 -17.37 8.75
C CYS A 233 -2.29 -18.80 8.30
N LEU A 234 -2.27 -19.81 9.18
CA LEU A 234 -2.78 -21.15 8.87
C LEU A 234 -4.26 -21.13 8.44
N PHE A 235 -5.04 -20.18 8.99
CA PHE A 235 -6.47 -20.03 8.70
C PHE A 235 -6.77 -19.16 7.46
N LEU A 236 -5.73 -18.68 6.78
CA LEU A 236 -5.82 -17.90 5.56
C LEU A 236 -5.55 -18.74 4.32
N THR A 237 -6.12 -18.34 3.18
CA THR A 237 -5.78 -18.89 1.87
C THR A 237 -4.35 -18.51 1.45
N PRO A 238 -3.70 -19.26 0.54
CA PRO A 238 -2.35 -18.92 0.07
C PRO A 238 -2.21 -17.50 -0.50
N ALA A 239 -3.26 -16.99 -1.17
CA ALA A 239 -3.28 -15.63 -1.70
C ALA A 239 -3.32 -14.57 -0.58
N GLU A 240 -4.07 -14.81 0.50
CA GLU A 240 -4.15 -13.92 1.66
C GLU A 240 -2.87 -13.95 2.50
N ARG A 241 -2.19 -15.11 2.57
CA ARG A 241 -0.85 -15.24 3.17
C ARG A 241 0.17 -14.35 2.48
N LYS A 242 0.16 -14.30 1.14
CA LYS A 242 0.99 -13.37 0.36
C LYS A 242 0.68 -11.88 0.61
N CYS A 243 -0.47 -11.59 1.20
CA CYS A 243 -0.89 -10.26 1.66
C CYS A 243 -0.71 -10.08 3.18
N SER A 244 0.12 -10.91 3.82
CA SER A 244 0.49 -10.85 5.23
C SER A 244 2.00 -10.71 5.39
N ARG A 245 2.44 -10.06 6.47
CA ARG A 245 3.85 -9.69 6.68
C ARG A 245 4.34 -10.10 8.07
N LEU A 246 5.49 -10.77 8.09
CA LEU A 246 6.28 -11.08 9.29
C LEU A 246 6.96 -9.81 9.83
N CYS A 247 7.25 -9.77 11.13
CA CYS A 247 8.08 -8.71 11.69
C CYS A 247 9.55 -8.91 11.34
N LYS A 248 10.29 -7.80 11.25
CA LYS A 248 11.75 -7.76 11.10
C LYS A 248 12.40 -7.54 12.46
N ALA A 249 13.48 -8.26 12.77
CA ALA A 249 14.14 -8.18 14.07
C ALA A 249 14.85 -6.83 14.31
N ASP A 250 15.51 -6.30 13.28
CA ASP A 250 16.39 -5.12 13.40
C ASP A 250 15.70 -3.78 13.15
N SER A 251 14.41 -3.79 12.80
CA SER A 251 13.66 -2.55 12.52
C SER A 251 12.17 -2.74 12.74
N SER A 252 11.45 -1.68 13.11
CA SER A 252 10.00 -1.71 13.19
C SER A 252 9.36 -1.28 11.87
N PHE A 253 8.54 -2.17 11.31
CA PHE A 253 7.59 -1.76 10.28
C PHE A 253 6.49 -0.88 10.89
N LYS A 254 5.90 -0.02 10.06
CA LYS A 254 4.68 0.71 10.39
C LYS A 254 3.47 -0.13 10.02
N TYR A 255 2.32 0.20 10.60
CA TYR A 255 1.05 -0.37 10.16
C TYR A 255 0.78 0.00 8.69
N ASP A 256 0.45 -1.00 7.87
CA ASP A 256 0.03 -0.81 6.50
C ASP A 256 -1.44 -1.21 6.33
N THR A 257 -2.27 -0.25 5.89
CA THR A 257 -3.69 -0.48 5.60
C THR A 257 -3.83 -1.53 4.49
N GLY A 258 -4.64 -2.57 4.74
CA GLY A 258 -5.04 -3.56 3.74
C GLY A 258 -4.32 -4.91 3.78
N LEU A 259 -3.23 -5.05 4.53
CA LEU A 259 -2.64 -6.38 4.79
C LEU A 259 -3.54 -7.18 5.74
N PHE A 260 -3.56 -8.51 5.59
CA PHE A 260 -4.35 -9.41 6.43
C PHE A 260 -3.72 -9.55 7.81
N VAL A 261 -2.55 -10.18 7.92
CA VAL A 261 -1.84 -10.31 9.20
C VAL A 261 -0.51 -9.56 9.15
N GLN A 262 -0.23 -8.77 10.19
CA GLN A 262 1.00 -7.99 10.28
C GLN A 262 1.67 -8.19 11.65
N GLY A 263 2.93 -8.63 11.63
CA GLY A 263 3.79 -8.60 12.80
C GLY A 263 4.50 -7.25 12.92
N LEU A 264 4.35 -6.59 14.07
CA LEU A 264 4.98 -5.30 14.35
C LEU A 264 5.70 -5.35 15.71
N LEU A 265 6.88 -4.76 15.79
CA LEU A 265 7.62 -4.65 17.05
C LEU A 265 7.25 -3.38 17.81
N LYS A 266 7.21 -3.49 19.13
CA LYS A 266 7.15 -2.33 20.03
C LYS A 266 8.45 -1.52 19.94
N ASP A 267 8.34 -0.23 20.24
CA ASP A 267 9.52 0.64 20.35
C ASP A 267 10.36 0.30 21.59
N SER A 268 11.51 0.97 21.73
CA SER A 268 12.43 0.78 22.87
C SER A 268 11.82 1.14 24.23
N THR A 269 10.67 1.83 24.26
CA THR A 269 9.92 2.14 25.48
C THR A 269 8.85 1.09 25.81
N GLY A 270 8.74 0.04 24.99
CA GLY A 270 7.70 -0.98 25.10
C GLY A 270 6.33 -0.49 24.61
N SER A 271 6.30 0.61 23.85
CA SER A 271 5.08 1.23 23.36
C SER A 271 4.84 0.91 21.88
N PHE A 272 3.57 0.94 21.47
CA PHE A 272 3.19 0.85 20.07
C PHE A 272 2.03 1.80 19.79
N VAL A 273 2.19 2.67 18.81
CA VAL A 273 1.15 3.64 18.41
C VAL A 273 0.41 3.10 17.20
N LEU A 274 -0.81 2.61 17.43
CA LEU A 274 -1.70 2.19 16.36
C LEU A 274 -2.36 3.42 15.69
N PRO A 275 -2.15 3.66 14.37
CA PRO A 275 -2.71 4.82 13.70
C PRO A 275 -4.21 4.66 13.45
N PHE A 276 -5.04 5.14 14.37
CA PHE A 276 -6.51 5.02 14.35
C PHE A 276 -7.15 5.31 12.99
N ARG A 277 -6.73 6.40 12.32
CA ARG A 277 -7.27 6.76 11.00
C ARG A 277 -6.97 5.73 9.92
N GLN A 278 -5.76 5.18 9.90
CA GLN A 278 -5.36 4.19 8.90
C GLN A 278 -6.09 2.86 9.13
N VAL A 279 -6.29 2.48 10.39
CA VAL A 279 -7.07 1.29 10.76
C VAL A 279 -8.54 1.45 10.38
N LEU A 280 -9.14 2.62 10.61
CA LEU A 280 -10.51 2.92 10.18
C LEU A 280 -10.67 2.86 8.65
N TYR A 281 -9.62 3.22 7.91
CA TYR A 281 -9.61 3.15 6.44
C TYR A 281 -9.29 1.76 5.88
N SER A 282 -9.04 0.76 6.73
CA SER A 282 -8.85 -0.61 6.27
C SER A 282 -10.16 -1.21 5.75
N PRO A 283 -10.12 -2.08 4.72
CA PRO A 283 -11.34 -2.68 4.17
C PRO A 283 -12.13 -3.51 5.19
N TYR A 284 -11.43 -4.13 6.14
CA TYR A 284 -11.99 -5.01 7.15
C TYR A 284 -11.63 -4.55 8.57
N PRO A 285 -12.45 -4.88 9.59
CA PRO A 285 -12.09 -4.67 10.98
C PRO A 285 -10.82 -5.47 11.32
N THR A 286 -10.08 -5.05 12.34
CA THR A 286 -8.79 -5.66 12.67
C THR A 286 -8.74 -6.07 14.13
N THR A 287 -8.24 -7.27 14.42
CA THR A 287 -7.90 -7.67 15.80
C THR A 287 -6.50 -7.20 16.15
N HIS A 288 -6.35 -6.59 17.33
CA HIS A 288 -5.07 -6.21 17.91
C HIS A 288 -4.67 -7.22 18.98
N ILE A 289 -3.57 -7.93 18.76
CA ILE A 289 -3.03 -8.98 19.62
C ILE A 289 -1.70 -8.50 20.19
N ASP A 290 -1.60 -8.39 21.51
CA ASP A 290 -0.34 -8.08 22.19
C ASP A 290 0.20 -9.32 22.87
N VAL A 291 1.35 -9.82 22.39
CA VAL A 291 1.95 -11.08 22.85
C VAL A 291 2.80 -10.92 24.11
N ASP A 292 3.13 -9.70 24.53
CA ASP A 292 3.90 -9.51 25.77
C ASP A 292 3.00 -9.58 27.01
N ILE A 293 1.78 -9.05 26.88
CA ILE A 293 0.79 -9.01 27.95
C ILE A 293 -0.38 -9.99 27.72
N ASN A 294 -0.32 -10.81 26.66
CA ASN A 294 -1.34 -11.79 26.28
C ASN A 294 -2.76 -11.17 26.20
N THR A 295 -2.89 -10.01 25.55
CA THR A 295 -4.19 -9.33 25.38
C THR A 295 -4.67 -9.37 23.93
N VAL A 296 -5.98 -9.51 23.76
CA VAL A 296 -6.64 -9.49 22.46
C VAL A 296 -7.73 -8.42 22.51
N LYS A 297 -7.66 -7.47 21.59
CA LYS A 297 -8.65 -6.39 21.44
C LYS A 297 -9.25 -6.47 20.05
N GLN A 298 -10.57 -6.52 19.98
CA GLN A 298 -11.30 -6.69 18.73
C GLN A 298 -11.95 -5.38 18.30
N MET A 299 -11.96 -5.13 16.99
CA MET A 299 -12.77 -4.05 16.41
C MET A 299 -14.24 -4.45 16.24
N PRO A 300 -15.16 -3.49 16.09
CA PRO A 300 -16.56 -3.79 15.82
C PRO A 300 -16.76 -4.66 14.58
N PRO A 301 -17.90 -5.37 14.47
CA PRO A 301 -18.21 -6.19 13.31
C PRO A 301 -18.13 -5.43 11.98
N CYS A 302 -17.91 -6.17 10.89
CA CYS A 302 -17.63 -5.61 9.56
C CYS A 302 -18.66 -4.58 9.06
N HIS A 303 -19.95 -4.78 9.37
CA HIS A 303 -21.01 -3.85 8.96
C HIS A 303 -20.91 -2.50 9.69
N GLU A 304 -20.61 -2.49 10.98
CA GLU A 304 -20.36 -1.27 11.76
C GLU A 304 -19.05 -0.60 11.35
N HIS A 305 -18.00 -1.39 11.11
CA HIS A 305 -16.73 -0.87 10.60
C HIS A 305 -16.91 -0.16 9.27
N THR A 306 -17.63 -0.77 8.33
CA THR A 306 -17.94 -0.16 7.02
C THR A 306 -18.75 1.13 7.16
N TYR A 307 -19.73 1.15 8.08
CA TYR A 307 -20.50 2.35 8.39
C TYR A 307 -19.61 3.47 8.94
N ASN A 308 -18.80 3.16 9.96
CA ASN A 308 -17.89 4.10 10.60
C ASN A 308 -16.81 4.61 9.65
N GLN A 309 -16.31 3.76 8.76
CA GLN A 309 -15.37 4.15 7.71
C GLN A 309 -15.98 5.20 6.78
N ARG A 310 -17.22 5.00 6.31
CA ARG A 310 -17.92 5.96 5.44
C ARG A 310 -18.14 7.30 6.16
N HIS A 311 -18.49 7.26 7.44
CA HIS A 311 -18.65 8.48 8.26
C HIS A 311 -17.31 9.19 8.49
N GLY A 312 -16.26 8.45 8.85
CA GLY A 312 -14.92 8.99 9.08
C GLY A 312 -14.28 9.57 7.81
N GLN A 313 -14.53 8.98 6.64
CA GLN A 313 -14.10 9.53 5.35
C GLN A 313 -14.83 10.84 4.98
N ARG A 314 -16.07 11.02 5.44
CA ARG A 314 -16.87 12.24 5.23
C ARG A 314 -16.61 13.35 6.26
N GLY A 315 -15.65 13.15 7.18
CA GLY A 315 -15.32 14.11 8.23
C GLY A 315 -16.28 14.09 9.43
N GLY A 316 -17.15 13.09 9.53
CA GLY A 316 -17.96 12.85 10.72
C GLY A 316 -17.08 12.43 11.89
N HIS A 317 -17.33 13.00 13.08
CA HIS A 317 -16.80 12.41 14.32
C HIS A 317 -17.36 10.99 14.46
N PRO A 318 -16.54 10.01 14.90
CA PRO A 318 -17.08 8.70 15.23
C PRO A 318 -18.15 8.88 16.33
N PRO A 319 -19.28 8.15 16.27
CA PRO A 319 -20.25 8.18 17.36
C PRO A 319 -19.54 7.77 18.65
N ARG A 320 -19.73 8.54 19.72
CA ARG A 320 -19.20 8.27 21.06
C ARG A 320 -19.90 7.07 21.71
N HIS A 321 -19.93 5.91 21.07
CA HIS A 321 -20.49 4.70 21.68
C HIS A 321 -19.69 3.48 21.24
N SER A 322 -18.60 3.23 21.96
CA SER A 322 -18.02 1.90 22.10
C SER A 322 -17.22 1.90 23.40
N HIS A 323 -17.93 1.71 24.52
CA HIS A 323 -17.28 1.16 25.72
C HIS A 323 -16.85 -0.28 25.38
N PRO A 324 -15.61 -0.67 25.67
CA PRO A 324 -15.23 -2.07 25.57
C PRO A 324 -15.95 -2.84 26.69
N HIS A 325 -16.74 -3.85 26.30
CA HIS A 325 -17.02 -5.01 27.14
C HIS A 325 -15.99 -6.09 26.83
#